data_AF-A0A1H1HFN9-F1
#
_entry.id   AF-A0A1H1HFN9-F1
#
_cell.length_a   1.000
_cell.length_b   1.000
_cell.length_c   1.000
_cell.angle_alpha   90.00
_cell.angle_beta   90.00
_cell.angle_gamma   90.00
#
_symmetry.space_group_name_H-M   'P 1'
#
loop_
_entity.id
_entity.type
_entity.pdbx_description
1 polymer ?
#
loop_
_entity_poly.entity_id
_entity_poly.type
_entity_poly.pdbx_seq_one_letter_code
_entity_poly.pdbx_strand_id
1 'polypeptide(L)'
;MNMQHQGPVWPGPGPQPPTWPAPPPVPKPERGPRPDDVKLSVQLWIFVIITSAISRLAQAFSTRGSDESREQYTMLKESDSSFAKSSVEQFKTFEQYDTTMFVMAIATVVIGVVVASVLVYFLWRGQSWARLVLQFVAAFVLVQGVFAFTTGNATIAVPAILAAVAVVGAMITANSRESMEYFKPGSTAAGR
;
A
#
# COMPACT_ATOMS: atom_id res chain seq x y z
N MET A 1 -41.94 56.07 26.66
CA MET A 1 -40.91 55.07 26.32
C MET A 1 -41.60 53.85 25.75
N ASN A 2 -41.38 53.58 24.46
CA ASN A 2 -41.22 52.24 23.87
C ASN A 2 -41.29 52.35 22.34
N MET A 3 -40.16 52.71 21.73
CA MET A 3 -39.93 52.55 20.30
C MET A 3 -39.57 51.09 20.06
N GLN A 4 -40.55 50.26 19.72
CA GLN A 4 -40.29 48.90 19.29
C GLN A 4 -39.63 48.96 17.90
N HIS A 5 -38.32 48.72 17.86
CA HIS A 5 -37.59 48.48 16.62
C HIS A 5 -38.16 47.23 15.93
N GLN A 6 -39.02 47.44 14.93
CA GLN A 6 -39.35 46.40 13.98
C GLN A 6 -38.13 46.20 13.07
N GLY A 7 -37.33 45.17 13.35
CA GLY A 7 -36.27 44.73 12.45
C GLY A 7 -36.84 44.30 11.09
N PRO A 8 -36.00 44.24 10.04
CA PRO A 8 -36.45 43.88 8.70
C PRO A 8 -37.08 42.48 8.69
N VAL A 9 -38.37 42.43 8.35
CA VAL A 9 -39.09 41.20 8.06
C VAL A 9 -38.51 40.58 6.78
N TRP A 10 -37.72 39.52 6.95
CA TRP A 10 -37.27 38.71 5.84
C TRP A 10 -38.50 38.14 5.09
N PRO A 11 -38.58 38.24 3.75
CA PRO A 11 -39.58 37.50 3.00
C PRO A 11 -39.39 36.03 3.33
N GLY A 12 -40.46 35.34 3.72
CA GLY A 12 -40.43 33.92 4.03
C GLY A 12 -39.82 33.09 2.88
N PRO A 13 -39.49 31.81 3.14
CA PRO A 13 -38.93 30.93 2.12
C PRO A 13 -39.78 31.02 0.86
N GLY A 14 -39.19 31.50 -0.24
CA GLY A 14 -39.85 31.56 -1.53
C GLY A 14 -40.36 30.18 -1.94
N PRO A 15 -41.25 30.10 -2.94
CA PRO A 15 -41.78 28.84 -3.43
C PRO A 15 -40.63 27.85 -3.65
N GLN A 16 -40.67 26.72 -2.94
CA GLN A 16 -39.69 25.65 -3.11
C GLN A 16 -39.69 25.26 -4.59
N PRO A 17 -38.51 25.15 -5.23
CA PRO A 17 -38.44 24.70 -6.61
C PRO A 17 -39.13 23.33 -6.71
N PRO A 18 -39.84 23.04 -7.83
CA PRO A 18 -40.49 21.76 -8.02
C PRO A 18 -39.54 20.62 -7.66
N THR A 19 -39.98 19.73 -6.78
CA THR A 19 -39.25 18.51 -6.44
C THR A 19 -39.28 17.59 -7.65
N TRP A 20 -38.36 17.84 -8.60
CA TRP A 20 -38.17 16.98 -9.75
C TRP A 20 -37.92 15.56 -9.23
N PRO A 21 -38.65 14.55 -9.74
CA PRO A 21 -38.33 13.16 -9.41
C PRO A 21 -36.86 12.92 -9.75
N ALA A 22 -36.11 12.37 -8.79
CA ALA A 22 -34.71 12.06 -9.00
C ALA A 22 -34.56 11.29 -10.32
N PRO A 23 -33.60 11.65 -11.19
CA PRO A 23 -33.34 10.90 -12.40
C PRO A 23 -33.20 9.41 -12.05
N PRO A 24 -33.77 8.50 -12.86
CA PRO A 24 -33.61 7.08 -12.61
C PRO A 24 -32.12 6.76 -12.44
N PRO A 25 -31.75 5.84 -11.51
CA PRO A 25 -30.36 5.48 -11.29
C PRO A 25 -29.75 5.08 -12.63
N VAL A 26 -28.79 5.87 -13.12
CA VAL A 26 -28.07 5.54 -14.36
C VAL A 26 -27.51 4.13 -14.18
N PRO A 27 -27.82 3.16 -15.07
CA PRO A 27 -27.26 1.83 -14.98
C PRO A 27 -25.74 1.95 -14.87
N LYS A 28 -25.17 1.34 -13.83
CA LYS A 28 -23.71 1.34 -13.64
C LYS A 28 -23.10 0.84 -14.94
N PRO A 29 -22.24 1.62 -15.62
CA PRO A 29 -21.70 1.19 -16.91
C PRO A 29 -21.08 -0.19 -16.74
N GLU A 30 -21.58 -1.18 -17.49
CA GLU A 30 -20.99 -2.51 -17.48
C GLU A 30 -19.55 -2.38 -17.94
N ARG A 31 -18.62 -2.79 -17.09
CA ARG A 31 -17.20 -2.78 -17.44
C ARG A 31 -17.00 -3.80 -18.54
N GLY A 32 -16.48 -3.34 -19.69
CA GLY A 32 -16.11 -4.20 -20.79
C GLY A 32 -15.04 -5.24 -20.41
N PRO A 33 -14.68 -6.13 -21.35
CA PRO A 33 -13.66 -7.15 -21.14
C PRO A 33 -12.36 -6.54 -20.61
N ARG A 34 -11.72 -7.21 -19.65
CA ARG A 34 -10.50 -6.70 -19.01
C ARG A 34 -9.35 -6.66 -20.02
N PRO A 35 -8.65 -5.52 -20.17
CA PRO A 35 -7.46 -5.42 -21.03
C PRO A 35 -6.36 -6.39 -20.58
N ASP A 36 -5.57 -6.88 -21.54
CA ASP A 36 -4.47 -7.80 -21.26
C ASP A 36 -3.35 -7.13 -20.45
N ASP A 37 -3.16 -5.81 -20.61
CA ASP A 37 -2.25 -5.00 -19.79
C ASP A 37 -2.56 -5.06 -18.29
N VAL A 38 -3.85 -5.09 -17.91
CA VAL A 38 -4.26 -5.19 -16.50
C VAL A 38 -3.93 -6.58 -15.95
N LYS A 39 -4.11 -7.63 -16.76
CA LYS A 39 -3.76 -9.00 -16.36
C LYS A 39 -2.25 -9.14 -16.18
N LEU A 40 -1.46 -8.58 -17.10
CA LEU A 40 -0.02 -8.60 -17.05
C LEU A 40 0.51 -7.80 -15.85
N SER A 41 -0.08 -6.63 -15.57
CA SER A 41 0.26 -5.85 -14.37
C SER A 41 0.01 -6.65 -13.08
N VAL A 42 -1.12 -7.36 -12.99
CA VAL A 42 -1.44 -8.23 -11.84
C VAL A 42 -0.43 -9.38 -11.71
N GLN A 43 -0.06 -10.03 -12.82
CA GLN A 43 0.96 -11.09 -12.81
C GLN A 43 2.32 -10.57 -12.33
N LEU A 44 2.74 -9.40 -12.80
CA LEU A 44 3.97 -8.77 -12.33
C LEU A 44 3.91 -8.42 -10.85
N TRP A 45 2.78 -7.92 -10.34
CA TRP A 45 2.61 -7.68 -8.91
C TRP A 45 2.66 -8.96 -8.07
N ILE A 46 2.09 -10.07 -8.56
CA ILE A 46 2.20 -11.38 -7.89
C ILE A 46 3.67 -11.79 -7.82
N PHE A 47 4.42 -11.64 -8.91
CA PHE A 47 5.85 -11.93 -8.94
C PHE A 47 6.62 -11.06 -7.95
N VAL A 48 6.33 -9.76 -7.88
CA VAL A 48 6.92 -8.82 -6.92
C VAL A 48 6.67 -9.26 -5.48
N ILE A 49 5.44 -9.65 -5.15
CA ILE A 49 5.06 -10.08 -3.80
C ILE A 49 5.87 -11.33 -3.40
N ILE A 50 5.91 -12.34 -4.26
CA ILE A 50 6.65 -13.58 -3.99
C ILE A 50 8.14 -13.29 -3.80
N THR A 51 8.73 -12.54 -4.72
CA THR A 51 10.17 -12.28 -4.73
C THR A 51 10.59 -11.40 -3.55
N SER A 52 9.78 -10.40 -3.19
CA SER A 52 10.00 -9.56 -2.00
C SER A 52 9.85 -10.35 -0.71
N ALA A 53 8.87 -11.25 -0.62
CA ALA A 53 8.69 -12.12 0.54
C ALA A 53 9.89 -13.04 0.75
N ILE A 54 10.41 -13.65 -0.33
CA ILE A 54 11.62 -14.50 -0.28
C ILE A 54 12.83 -13.71 0.20
N SER A 55 13.07 -12.51 -0.35
CA SER A 55 14.18 -11.63 0.09
C SER A 55 14.10 -11.30 1.58
N ARG A 56 12.91 -10.93 2.06
CA ARG A 56 12.68 -10.60 3.47
C ARG A 56 12.82 -11.79 4.40
N LEU A 57 12.36 -12.97 3.98
CA LEU A 57 12.56 -14.20 4.73
C LEU A 57 14.05 -14.54 4.81
N ALA A 58 14.77 -14.49 3.68
CA ALA A 58 16.22 -14.72 3.65
C ALA A 58 16.96 -13.75 4.57
N GLN A 59 16.57 -12.48 4.60
CA GLN A 59 17.11 -11.48 5.52
C GLN A 59 16.81 -11.84 6.98
N ALA A 60 15.56 -12.16 7.31
CA ALA A 60 15.17 -12.53 8.67
C ALA A 60 15.92 -13.77 9.19
N PHE A 61 16.15 -14.77 8.34
CA PHE A 61 16.96 -15.94 8.68
C PHE A 61 18.46 -15.61 8.79
N SER A 62 18.98 -14.70 7.97
CA SER A 62 20.39 -14.29 8.01
C SER A 62 20.73 -13.45 9.24
N THR A 63 19.77 -12.66 9.74
CA THR A 63 19.95 -11.80 10.92
C THR A 63 19.79 -12.60 12.22
N ARG A 64 19.05 -13.70 12.20
CA ARG A 64 18.80 -14.50 13.41
C ARG A 64 20.11 -15.02 14.02
N GLY A 65 20.39 -14.62 15.25
CA GLY A 65 21.59 -15.02 15.98
C GLY A 65 22.92 -14.46 15.45
N SER A 66 22.89 -13.49 14.53
CA SER A 66 24.10 -12.84 14.02
C SER A 66 24.72 -11.90 15.07
N ASP A 67 26.00 -11.57 14.88
CA ASP A 67 26.69 -10.58 15.72
C ASP A 67 26.03 -9.20 15.65
N GLU A 68 25.37 -8.87 14.51
CA GLU A 68 24.60 -7.64 14.35
C GLU A 68 23.40 -7.59 15.31
N SER A 69 22.69 -8.70 15.51
CA SER A 69 21.59 -8.74 16.48
C SER A 69 22.10 -8.57 17.91
N ARG A 70 23.27 -9.13 18.22
CA ARG A 70 23.94 -8.97 19.54
C ARG A 70 24.37 -7.52 19.77
N GLU A 71 24.90 -6.88 18.75
CA GLU A 71 25.28 -5.47 18.77
C GLU A 71 24.05 -4.57 18.95
N GLN A 72 22.95 -4.83 18.21
CA GLN A 72 21.69 -4.10 18.37
C GLN A 72 21.11 -4.23 19.78
N TYR A 73 21.14 -5.43 20.37
CA TYR A 73 20.70 -5.63 21.76
C TYR A 73 21.59 -4.86 22.75
N THR A 74 22.91 -4.83 22.51
CA THR A 74 23.86 -4.11 23.35
C THR A 74 23.63 -2.60 23.26
N MET A 75 23.45 -2.05 22.06
CA MET A 75 23.06 -0.66 21.84
C MET A 75 21.73 -0.32 22.51
N LEU A 76 20.73 -1.22 22.44
CA LEU A 76 19.45 -1.03 23.09
C LEU A 76 19.61 -0.93 24.61
N LYS A 77 20.47 -1.79 25.19
CA LYS A 77 20.77 -1.80 26.63
C LYS A 77 21.56 -0.56 27.09
N GLU A 78 22.46 -0.06 26.25
CA GLU A 78 23.28 1.12 26.54
C GLU A 78 22.54 2.43 26.28
N SER A 79 21.48 2.41 25.48
CA SER A 79 20.69 3.61 25.18
C SER A 79 19.82 4.01 26.36
N ASP A 80 19.98 5.26 26.83
CA ASP A 80 19.26 5.78 28.01
C ASP A 80 17.84 6.30 27.68
N SER A 81 17.32 5.97 26.50
CA SER A 81 16.01 6.42 26.04
C SER A 81 14.87 5.75 26.83
N SER A 82 13.76 6.46 27.03
CA SER A 82 12.59 5.89 27.73
C SER A 82 12.05 4.62 27.06
N PHE A 83 12.17 4.53 25.73
CA PHE A 83 11.78 3.36 24.94
C PHE A 83 12.73 2.17 25.14
N ALA A 84 14.02 2.45 25.29
CA ALA A 84 15.01 1.44 25.58
C ALA A 84 14.87 0.88 26.99
N LYS A 85 14.62 1.74 27.99
CA LYS A 85 14.33 1.31 29.37
C LYS A 85 13.13 0.36 29.42
N SER A 86 12.02 0.71 28.75
CA SER A 86 10.86 -0.18 28.68
C SER A 86 11.16 -1.48 27.93
N SER A 87 11.98 -1.42 26.88
CA SER A 87 12.34 -2.61 26.09
C SER A 87 13.29 -3.53 26.84
N VAL A 88 14.25 -3.00 27.60
CA VAL A 88 15.18 -3.77 28.46
C VAL A 88 14.43 -4.43 29.62
N GLU A 89 13.43 -3.75 30.18
CA GLU A 89 12.53 -4.34 31.19
C GLU A 89 11.67 -5.47 30.62
N GLN A 90 11.23 -5.35 29.35
CA GLN A 90 10.49 -6.40 28.63
C GLN A 90 11.37 -7.57 28.18
N PHE A 91 12.60 -7.32 27.73
CA PHE A 91 13.51 -8.32 27.17
C PHE A 91 14.69 -8.60 28.11
N LYS A 92 14.44 -9.46 29.10
CA LYS A 92 15.42 -9.83 30.14
C LYS A 92 16.62 -10.62 29.60
N THR A 93 16.49 -11.24 28.43
CA THR A 93 17.54 -12.06 27.80
C THR A 93 17.66 -11.77 26.30
N PHE A 94 18.87 -11.97 25.76
CA PHE A 94 19.13 -11.83 24.33
C PHE A 94 18.29 -12.79 23.48
N GLU A 95 18.11 -14.04 23.94
CA GLU A 95 17.30 -15.04 23.21
C GLU A 95 15.83 -14.63 23.09
N GLN A 96 15.25 -14.00 24.12
CA GLN A 96 13.89 -13.46 24.07
C GLN A 96 13.78 -12.29 23.09
N TYR A 97 14.79 -11.42 23.05
CA TYR A 97 14.86 -10.31 22.10
C TYR A 97 14.97 -10.81 20.65
N ASP A 98 15.93 -11.71 20.37
CA ASP A 98 16.16 -12.29 19.04
C ASP A 98 14.92 -13.05 18.54
N THR A 99 14.31 -13.88 19.39
CA THR A 99 13.10 -14.62 19.04
C THR A 99 11.93 -13.68 18.76
N THR A 100 11.75 -12.64 19.57
CA THR A 100 10.65 -11.68 19.37
C THR A 100 10.85 -10.87 18.09
N MET A 101 12.06 -10.40 17.83
CA MET A 101 12.38 -9.67 16.59
C MET A 101 12.19 -10.55 15.36
N PHE A 102 12.59 -11.81 15.42
CA PHE A 102 12.37 -12.78 14.35
C PHE A 102 10.87 -13.03 14.08
N VAL A 103 10.08 -13.24 15.13
CA VAL A 103 8.62 -13.42 15.01
C VAL A 103 7.96 -12.17 14.45
N MET A 104 8.36 -10.98 14.90
CA MET A 104 7.85 -9.71 14.39
C MET A 104 8.23 -9.48 12.93
N ALA A 105 9.45 -9.86 12.52
CA ALA A 105 9.88 -9.80 11.13
C ALA A 105 9.00 -10.69 10.24
N ILE A 106 8.76 -11.94 10.65
CA ILE A 106 7.85 -12.86 9.94
C ILE A 106 6.43 -12.30 9.89
N ALA A 107 5.90 -11.83 11.02
CA ALA A 107 4.56 -11.25 11.08
C ALA A 107 4.42 -10.05 10.12
N THR A 108 5.43 -9.18 10.07
CA THR A 108 5.46 -8.04 9.16
C THR A 108 5.46 -8.48 7.68
N VAL A 109 6.21 -9.53 7.34
CA VAL A 109 6.21 -10.11 5.98
C VAL A 109 4.82 -10.66 5.64
N VAL A 110 4.20 -11.43 6.54
CA VAL A 110 2.86 -12.00 6.32
C VAL A 110 1.82 -10.90 6.13
N ILE A 111 1.81 -9.90 7.01
CA ILE A 111 0.90 -8.75 6.91
C ILE A 111 1.14 -8.02 5.58
N GLY A 112 2.40 -7.76 5.21
CA GLY A 112 2.75 -7.12 3.95
C GLY A 112 2.24 -7.87 2.72
N VAL A 113 2.38 -9.20 2.69
CA VAL A 113 1.88 -10.06 1.61
C VAL A 113 0.36 -10.01 1.52
N VAL A 114 -0.34 -10.06 2.66
CA VAL A 114 -1.81 -9.99 2.70
C VAL A 114 -2.29 -8.63 2.19
N VAL A 115 -1.73 -7.54 2.70
CA VAL A 115 -2.09 -6.17 2.28
C VAL A 115 -1.82 -5.96 0.79
N ALA A 116 -0.64 -6.37 0.30
CA ALA A 116 -0.31 -6.24 -1.11
C ALA A 116 -1.26 -7.06 -1.99
N SER A 117 -1.57 -8.29 -1.59
CA SER A 117 -2.50 -9.17 -2.32
C SER A 117 -3.92 -8.58 -2.38
N VAL A 118 -4.39 -7.96 -1.31
CA VAL A 118 -5.67 -7.23 -1.26
C VAL A 118 -5.65 -6.02 -2.20
N LEU A 119 -4.56 -5.25 -2.24
CA LEU A 119 -4.42 -4.13 -3.17
C LEU A 119 -4.42 -4.57 -4.64
N VAL A 120 -3.72 -5.68 -4.95
CA VAL A 120 -3.72 -6.29 -6.28
C VAL A 120 -5.11 -6.81 -6.65
N TYR A 121 -5.85 -7.37 -5.70
CA TYR A 121 -7.25 -7.75 -5.92
C TYR A 121 -8.14 -6.54 -6.22
N PHE A 122 -7.94 -5.40 -5.55
CA PHE A 122 -8.66 -4.16 -5.86
C PHE A 122 -8.26 -3.57 -7.22
N LEU A 123 -6.99 -3.70 -7.62
CA LEU A 123 -6.53 -3.36 -8.97
C LEU A 123 -7.24 -4.24 -10.01
N TRP A 124 -7.31 -5.55 -9.78
CA TRP A 124 -8.03 -6.50 -10.65
C TRP A 124 -9.52 -6.19 -10.73
N ARG A 125 -10.11 -5.74 -9.62
CA ARG A 125 -11.49 -5.25 -9.55
C ARG A 125 -11.68 -3.91 -10.26
N GLY A 126 -10.65 -3.30 -10.85
CA GLY A 126 -10.79 -2.07 -11.63
C GLY A 126 -11.01 -0.81 -10.78
N GLN A 127 -10.54 -0.79 -9.53
CA GLN A 127 -10.64 0.41 -8.70
C GLN A 127 -9.52 1.39 -9.04
N SER A 128 -9.86 2.62 -9.46
CA SER A 128 -8.87 3.63 -9.84
C SER A 128 -7.97 4.07 -8.68
N TRP A 129 -8.49 4.09 -7.46
CA TRP A 129 -7.72 4.43 -6.25
C TRP A 129 -6.64 3.40 -5.93
N ALA A 130 -6.87 2.12 -6.27
CA ALA A 130 -5.90 1.06 -6.02
C ALA A 130 -4.59 1.30 -6.79
N ARG A 131 -4.67 1.93 -7.96
CA ARG A 131 -3.49 2.31 -8.76
C ARG A 131 -2.62 3.33 -8.04
N LEU A 132 -3.23 4.36 -7.45
CA LEU A 132 -2.51 5.39 -6.70
C LEU A 132 -1.80 4.78 -5.49
N VAL A 133 -2.50 3.93 -4.74
CA VAL A 133 -1.91 3.25 -3.58
C VAL A 133 -0.77 2.33 -4.01
N LEU A 134 -0.93 1.58 -5.10
CA LEU A 134 0.12 0.71 -5.64
C LEU A 134 1.34 1.49 -6.14
N GLN A 135 1.19 2.75 -6.57
CA GLN A 135 2.33 3.61 -6.91
C GLN A 135 3.15 3.99 -5.67
N PHE A 136 2.50 4.28 -4.53
CA PHE A 136 3.22 4.51 -3.28
C PHE A 136 3.93 3.25 -2.78
N VAL A 137 3.27 2.10 -2.87
CA VAL A 137 3.88 0.80 -2.53
C VAL A 137 5.06 0.51 -3.46
N ALA A 138 4.92 0.80 -4.76
CA ALA A 138 5.98 0.65 -5.74
C ALA A 138 7.21 1.49 -5.40
N ALA A 139 7.03 2.76 -5.03
CA ALA A 139 8.12 3.62 -4.60
C ALA A 139 8.88 3.01 -3.39
N PHE A 140 8.16 2.45 -2.42
CA PHE A 140 8.78 1.76 -1.30
C PHE A 140 9.61 0.53 -1.75
N VAL A 141 9.06 -0.31 -2.65
CA VAL A 141 9.78 -1.47 -3.18
C VAL A 141 11.03 -1.04 -3.96
N LEU A 142 10.96 0.04 -4.73
CA LEU A 142 12.12 0.57 -5.45
C LEU A 142 13.23 1.03 -4.50
N VAL A 143 12.89 1.75 -3.44
CA VAL A 143 13.86 2.17 -2.40
C VAL A 143 14.53 0.94 -1.77
N GLN A 144 13.76 -0.10 -1.46
CA GLN A 144 14.30 -1.37 -0.96
C GLN A 144 15.23 -2.04 -1.98
N GLY A 145 14.87 -2.02 -3.26
CA GLY A 145 15.73 -2.51 -4.34
C GLY A 145 17.05 -1.75 -4.46
N VAL A 146 17.08 -0.44 -4.16
CA VAL A 146 18.32 0.34 -4.12
C VAL A 146 19.18 -0.06 -2.93
N PHE A 147 18.59 -0.21 -1.73
CA PHE A 147 19.33 -0.67 -0.55
C PHE A 147 19.84 -2.11 -0.68
N ALA A 148 19.21 -2.94 -1.51
CA ALA A 148 19.67 -4.29 -1.78
C ALA A 148 21.09 -4.34 -2.38
N PHE A 149 21.50 -3.29 -3.12
CA PHE A 149 22.87 -3.21 -3.64
C PHE A 149 23.92 -3.01 -2.55
N THR A 150 23.54 -2.53 -1.36
CA THR A 150 24.49 -2.26 -0.26
C THR A 150 24.62 -3.42 0.72
N THR A 151 23.79 -4.46 0.62
CA THR A 151 23.73 -5.55 1.61
C THR A 151 24.90 -6.54 1.49
N GLY A 152 25.67 -6.53 0.38
CA GLY A 152 26.79 -7.45 0.14
C GLY A 152 26.40 -8.94 -0.01
N ASN A 153 25.17 -9.32 0.32
CA ASN A 153 24.66 -10.69 0.27
C ASN A 153 23.80 -10.92 -0.98
N ALA A 154 24.30 -11.75 -1.91
CA ALA A 154 23.64 -12.04 -3.16
C ALA A 154 22.27 -12.73 -3.00
N THR A 155 22.06 -13.55 -1.98
CA THR A 155 20.79 -14.29 -1.80
C THR A 155 19.64 -13.38 -1.38
N ILE A 156 19.95 -12.24 -0.74
CA ILE A 156 18.97 -11.23 -0.35
C ILE A 156 18.80 -10.20 -1.46
N ALA A 157 19.90 -9.82 -2.11
CA ALA A 157 19.94 -8.73 -3.08
C ALA A 157 19.28 -9.07 -4.42
N VAL A 158 19.57 -10.26 -4.99
CA VAL A 158 19.06 -10.65 -6.32
C VAL A 158 17.52 -10.63 -6.38
N PRO A 159 16.78 -11.24 -5.43
CA PRO A 159 15.33 -11.19 -5.45
C PRO A 159 14.81 -9.75 -5.30
N ALA A 160 15.42 -8.92 -4.44
CA ALA A 160 14.99 -7.53 -4.24
C ALA A 160 15.15 -6.68 -5.52
N ILE A 161 16.23 -6.87 -6.27
CA ILE A 161 16.46 -6.18 -7.54
C ILE A 161 15.45 -6.64 -8.60
N LEU A 162 15.20 -7.94 -8.70
CA LEU A 162 14.19 -8.49 -9.63
C LEU A 162 12.78 -7.96 -9.30
N ALA A 163 12.45 -7.85 -8.01
CA ALA A 163 11.20 -7.24 -7.58
C ALA A 163 11.13 -5.77 -7.99
N ALA A 164 12.21 -5.00 -7.84
CA ALA A 164 12.26 -3.60 -8.27
C ALA A 164 12.02 -3.45 -9.79
N VAL A 165 12.68 -4.26 -10.62
CA VAL A 165 12.47 -4.24 -12.09
C VAL A 165 11.04 -4.63 -12.46
N ALA A 166 10.51 -5.68 -11.83
CA ALA A 166 9.14 -6.13 -12.07
C ALA A 166 8.09 -5.09 -11.64
N VAL A 167 8.32 -4.35 -10.55
CA VAL A 167 7.45 -3.24 -10.12
C VAL A 167 7.37 -2.15 -11.17
N VAL A 168 8.49 -1.77 -11.80
CA VAL A 168 8.48 -0.77 -12.88
C VAL A 168 7.63 -1.25 -14.04
N GLY A 169 7.78 -2.51 -14.46
CA GLY A 169 6.94 -3.11 -15.50
C GLY A 169 5.46 -3.11 -15.12
N ALA A 170 5.15 -3.44 -13.85
CA ALA A 170 3.79 -3.43 -13.33
C ALA A 170 3.17 -2.03 -13.32
N MET A 171 3.96 -0.99 -13.02
CA MET A 171 3.53 0.40 -13.07
C MET A 171 3.26 0.88 -14.50
N ILE A 172 4.16 0.58 -15.45
CA ILE A 172 4.00 0.99 -16.85
C ILE A 172 2.73 0.38 -17.44
N THR A 173 2.54 -0.92 -17.22
CA THR A 173 1.38 -1.67 -17.73
C THR A 173 0.10 -1.28 -17.01
N ALA A 174 0.16 -1.01 -15.70
CA ALA A 174 -0.96 -0.42 -14.97
C ALA A 174 -1.32 0.97 -15.49
N ASN A 175 -0.37 1.73 -16.06
CA ASN A 175 -0.55 3.10 -16.53
C ASN A 175 -0.78 3.23 -18.05
N SER A 176 -0.89 2.13 -18.78
CA SER A 176 -1.14 2.14 -20.23
C SER A 176 -2.47 2.82 -20.61
N ARG A 177 -2.59 3.24 -21.87
CA ARG A 177 -3.85 3.86 -22.35
C ARG A 177 -5.04 2.91 -22.21
N GLU A 178 -4.86 1.64 -22.55
CA GLU A 178 -5.91 0.61 -22.47
C GLU A 178 -6.37 0.36 -21.02
N SER A 179 -5.43 0.36 -20.07
CA SER A 179 -5.77 0.21 -18.65
C SER A 179 -6.49 1.45 -18.10
N MET A 180 -6.09 2.66 -18.52
CA MET A 180 -6.75 3.92 -18.13
C MET A 180 -8.23 3.99 -18.53
N GLU A 181 -8.57 3.43 -19.69
CA GLU A 181 -9.96 3.34 -20.17
C GLU A 181 -10.80 2.36 -19.33
N TYR A 182 -10.21 1.24 -18.91
CA TYR A 182 -10.87 0.28 -18.02
C TYR A 182 -11.19 0.84 -16.62
N PHE A 183 -10.35 1.75 -16.09
CA PHE A 183 -10.58 2.38 -14.79
C PHE A 183 -11.61 3.53 -14.82
N LYS A 184 -12.06 3.98 -16.00
CA LYS A 184 -13.07 5.03 -16.19
C LYS A 184 -14.34 4.47 -16.84
N PRO A 185 -15.24 3.82 -16.08
CA PRO A 185 -16.52 3.37 -16.63
C PRO A 185 -17.35 4.59 -17.07
N GLY A 186 -17.48 4.80 -18.38
CA GLY A 186 -18.32 5.85 -18.98
C GLY A 186 -17.69 6.70 -20.09
N SER A 187 -16.35 6.68 -20.30
CA SER A 187 -15.76 7.49 -21.40
C SER A 187 -15.87 6.84 -22.78
N THR A 188 -16.18 5.55 -22.84
CA THR A 188 -16.35 4.79 -24.09
C THR A 188 -17.80 4.71 -24.57
N ALA A 189 -18.76 5.23 -23.80
CA ALA A 189 -20.19 5.30 -24.18
C ALA A 189 -20.55 6.56 -24.99
N ALA A 190 -19.62 7.49 -25.19
CA ALA A 190 -19.84 8.73 -25.95
C ALA A 190 -19.41 8.64 -27.43
N GLY A 191 -19.07 7.44 -27.91
CA GLY A 191 -18.51 7.27 -29.25
C GLY A 191 -18.75 5.89 -29.83
N ARG A 192 -20.00 5.44 -29.88
CA ARG A 192 -20.51 4.49 -30.87
C ARG A 192 -21.96 4.82 -31.19
#